data_AF-V4TVF2-F1
#
_entry.id   AF-V4TVF2-F1
#
_cell.length_a   1.000
_cell.length_b   1.000
_cell.length_c   1.000
_cell.angle_alpha   90.00
_cell.angle_beta   90.00
_cell.angle_gamma   90.00
#
_symmetry.space_group_name_H-M   'P 1'
#
loop_
_entity.id
_entity.type
_entity.pdbx_description
1 polymer ?
#
loop_
_entity_poly.entity_id
_entity_poly.type
_entity_poly.pdbx_seq_one_letter_code
_entity_poly.pdbx_strand_id
1 'polypeptide(L)'
;LKKQKLSEIKTGLDDADALIRKMDLEARSLQPSVKAMLLSKLREYKTDLNNLKNEVKRVTSGNVNQAARDELLESGMADAMMVSADQRGRLLMSTERLNHSTDRIKESRRTMLETEELGVSILQDLHQQRQSLLHAHNTLHGVDDNISKSKKILTAMSRRMSRDKWIMGSIISVLVFAILLILYFKLTR
;
A
#
# COMPACT_ATOMS: atom_id res chain seq x y z
N LEU A 1 -29.03 20.85 -18.28
CA LEU A 1 -28.14 21.25 -17.16
C LEU A 1 -27.94 20.17 -16.10
N LYS A 2 -28.93 19.75 -15.31
CA LYS A 2 -28.73 18.75 -14.23
C LYS A 2 -28.19 17.37 -14.69
N LYS A 3 -28.74 16.79 -15.76
CA LYS A 3 -28.24 15.52 -16.34
C LYS A 3 -26.80 15.61 -16.88
N GLN A 4 -26.44 16.76 -17.45
CA GLN A 4 -25.09 17.02 -17.95
C GLN A 4 -24.07 17.13 -16.81
N LYS A 5 -24.44 17.83 -15.73
CA LYS A 5 -23.62 17.93 -14.51
C LYS A 5 -23.42 16.59 -13.81
N LEU A 6 -24.44 15.73 -13.78
CA LEU A 6 -24.32 14.35 -13.27
C LEU A 6 -23.38 13.50 -14.13
N SER A 7 -23.42 13.66 -15.45
CA SER A 7 -22.50 12.98 -16.36
C SER A 7 -21.05 13.45 -16.15
N GLU A 8 -20.82 14.76 -16.02
CA GLU A 8 -19.49 15.33 -15.73
C GLU A 8 -18.92 14.81 -14.40
N ILE A 9 -19.75 14.75 -13.35
CA ILE A 9 -19.33 14.21 -12.04
C ILE A 9 -18.97 12.72 -12.16
N LYS A 10 -19.74 11.94 -12.92
CA LYS A 10 -19.46 10.51 -13.12
C LYS A 10 -18.13 10.31 -13.87
N THR A 11 -17.91 11.05 -14.95
CA THR A 11 -16.64 11.00 -15.70
C THR A 11 -15.46 11.41 -14.83
N GLY A 12 -15.57 12.48 -14.04
CA GLY A 12 -14.51 12.88 -13.12
C GLY A 12 -14.22 11.86 -12.01
N LEU A 13 -15.24 11.09 -11.59
CA LEU A 13 -15.07 10.01 -10.63
C LEU A 13 -14.32 8.82 -11.22
N ASP A 14 -14.58 8.50 -12.49
CA ASP A 14 -13.90 7.44 -13.23
C ASP A 14 -12.44 7.83 -13.52
N ASP A 15 -12.18 9.10 -13.87
CA ASP A 15 -10.82 9.65 -14.05
C ASP A 15 -10.01 9.62 -12.74
N ALA A 16 -10.64 9.93 -11.61
CA ALA A 16 -10.02 9.83 -10.30
C ALA A 16 -9.65 8.37 -9.93
N ASP A 17 -10.50 7.38 -10.27
CA ASP A 17 -10.19 5.96 -10.06
C ASP A 17 -9.01 5.52 -10.93
N ALA A 18 -8.97 5.98 -12.20
CA ALA A 18 -7.85 5.71 -13.10
C ALA A 18 -6.53 6.32 -12.57
N LEU A 19 -6.57 7.53 -12.02
CA LEU A 19 -5.40 8.19 -11.45
C LEU A 19 -4.89 7.47 -10.19
N ILE A 20 -5.79 7.05 -9.30
CA ILE A 20 -5.44 6.24 -8.11
C ILE A 20 -4.77 4.93 -8.52
N ARG A 21 -5.27 4.25 -9.56
CA ARG A 21 -4.62 3.02 -10.08
C ARG A 21 -3.21 3.28 -10.59
N LYS A 22 -2.99 4.40 -11.29
CA LYS A 22 -1.66 4.80 -11.76
C LYS A 22 -0.72 5.09 -10.59
N MET A 23 -1.19 5.80 -9.57
CA MET A 23 -0.43 6.07 -8.36
C MET A 23 -0.09 4.79 -7.58
N ASP A 24 -0.96 3.79 -7.55
CA ASP A 24 -0.68 2.48 -6.92
C ASP A 24 0.47 1.74 -7.63
N LEU A 25 0.46 1.75 -8.97
CA LEU A 25 1.50 1.14 -9.79
C LEU A 25 2.86 1.82 -9.59
N GLU A 26 2.88 3.16 -9.58
CA GLU A 26 4.08 3.95 -9.33
C GLU A 26 4.58 3.76 -7.89
N ALA A 27 3.69 3.75 -6.89
CA ALA A 27 4.04 3.53 -5.49
C ALA A 27 4.68 2.15 -5.24
N ARG A 28 4.29 1.14 -6.02
CA ARG A 28 4.83 -0.21 -5.93
C ARG A 28 6.28 -0.31 -6.43
N SER A 29 6.72 0.63 -7.27
CA SER A 29 8.08 0.73 -7.80
C SER A 29 9.07 1.48 -6.90
N LEU A 30 8.59 2.13 -5.82
CA LEU A 30 9.39 2.98 -4.93
C LEU A 30 10.01 2.22 -3.75
N GLN A 31 11.02 2.83 -3.13
CA GLN A 31 11.74 2.29 -1.97
C GLN A 31 10.83 2.00 -0.76
N PRO A 32 11.16 0.99 0.09
CA PRO A 32 10.27 0.48 1.14
C PRO A 32 9.79 1.53 2.17
N SER A 33 10.60 2.54 2.48
CA SER A 33 10.28 3.59 3.46
C SER A 33 9.22 4.58 2.95
N VAL A 34 9.31 4.98 1.68
CA VAL A 34 8.38 5.92 1.04
C VAL A 34 7.09 5.19 0.62
N LYS A 35 7.21 3.92 0.23
CA LYS A 35 6.10 3.05 -0.16
C LYS A 35 5.01 2.93 0.91
N ALA A 36 5.38 2.76 2.19
CA ALA A 36 4.39 2.62 3.26
C ALA A 36 3.54 3.88 3.47
N MET A 37 4.15 5.06 3.41
CA MET A 37 3.46 6.35 3.55
C MET A 37 2.55 6.63 2.36
N LEU A 38 3.01 6.35 1.13
CA LEU A 38 2.23 6.56 -0.08
C LEU A 38 1.03 5.60 -0.18
N LEU A 39 1.20 4.32 0.18
CA LEU A 39 0.10 3.35 0.20
C LEU A 39 -0.95 3.70 1.26
N SER A 40 -0.55 4.24 2.41
CA SER A 40 -1.49 4.75 3.42
C SER A 40 -2.35 5.88 2.84
N LYS A 41 -1.71 6.84 2.17
CA LYS A 41 -2.40 8.00 1.57
C LYS A 41 -3.29 7.58 0.38
N LEU A 42 -2.86 6.57 -0.37
CA LEU A 42 -3.64 5.98 -1.46
C LEU A 42 -4.91 5.29 -0.94
N ARG A 43 -4.82 4.62 0.21
CA ARG A 43 -5.97 3.99 0.86
C ARG A 43 -6.98 5.01 1.37
N GLU A 44 -6.51 6.14 1.88
CA GLU A 44 -7.34 7.29 2.26
C GLU A 44 -8.08 7.86 1.05
N TYR A 45 -7.37 8.19 -0.04
CA TYR A 45 -8.00 8.69 -1.27
C TYR A 45 -9.01 7.72 -1.89
N LYS A 46 -8.74 6.41 -1.83
CA LYS A 46 -9.69 5.39 -2.29
C LYS A 46 -10.97 5.35 -1.44
N THR A 47 -10.85 5.60 -0.14
CA THR A 47 -11.98 5.66 0.78
C THR A 47 -12.82 6.91 0.53
N ASP A 48 -12.18 8.05 0.34
CA ASP A 48 -12.85 9.32 0.04
C ASP A 48 -13.60 9.27 -1.30
N LEU A 49 -12.99 8.68 -2.33
CA LEU A 49 -13.63 8.48 -3.64
C LEU A 49 -14.88 7.59 -3.50
N ASN A 50 -14.81 6.53 -2.70
CA ASN A 50 -15.96 5.66 -2.44
C ASN A 50 -17.09 6.37 -1.67
N ASN A 51 -16.75 7.22 -0.71
CA ASN A 51 -17.73 8.05 0.00
C ASN A 51 -18.42 9.04 -0.95
N LEU A 52 -17.66 9.69 -1.82
CA LEU A 52 -18.19 10.61 -2.83
C LEU A 52 -19.08 9.88 -3.85
N LYS A 53 -18.70 8.67 -4.27
CA LYS A 53 -19.52 7.79 -5.13
C LYS A 53 -20.87 7.47 -4.51
N ASN A 54 -20.87 7.15 -3.21
CA ASN A 54 -22.07 6.85 -2.45
C ASN A 54 -22.97 8.07 -2.26
N GLU A 55 -22.37 9.24 -2.06
CA GLU A 55 -23.09 10.51 -1.98
C GLU A 55 -23.75 10.89 -3.32
N VAL A 56 -23.02 10.79 -4.43
CA VAL A 56 -23.56 11.03 -5.78
C VAL A 56 -24.70 10.04 -6.09
N LYS A 57 -24.56 8.77 -5.72
CA LYS A 57 -25.62 7.77 -5.87
C LYS A 57 -26.85 8.09 -5.02
N ARG A 58 -26.66 8.55 -3.77
CA ARG A 58 -27.75 8.94 -2.87
C ARG A 58 -28.53 10.15 -3.41
N VAL A 59 -27.81 11.18 -3.88
CA VAL A 59 -28.42 12.38 -4.49
C VAL A 59 -29.15 12.03 -5.79
N THR A 60 -28.60 11.12 -6.59
CA THR A 60 -29.23 10.68 -7.85
C THR A 60 -30.49 9.84 -7.59
N SER A 61 -30.42 8.85 -6.68
CA SER A 61 -31.55 7.95 -6.40
C SER A 61 -32.67 8.61 -5.58
N GLY A 62 -32.33 9.52 -4.66
CA GLY A 62 -33.32 10.30 -3.91
C GLY A 62 -34.21 11.16 -4.82
N ASN A 63 -33.65 11.63 -5.94
CA ASN A 63 -34.35 12.47 -6.91
C ASN A 63 -35.25 11.68 -7.88
N VAL A 64 -35.00 10.38 -8.09
CA VAL A 64 -35.84 9.49 -8.93
C VAL A 64 -37.11 9.06 -8.17
N ASN A 65 -36.99 8.82 -6.86
CA ASN A 65 -38.13 8.43 -6.03
C ASN A 65 -39.14 9.56 -5.79
N GLN A 66 -38.75 10.83 -5.89
CA GLN A 66 -39.68 11.97 -5.83
C GLN A 66 -40.46 12.14 -7.14
N ALA A 67 -39.79 12.03 -8.30
CA ALA A 67 -40.44 12.16 -9.60
C ALA A 67 -41.47 11.04 -9.87
N ALA A 68 -41.16 9.80 -9.48
CA ALA A 68 -42.08 8.67 -9.63
C ALA A 68 -43.30 8.73 -8.69
N ARG A 69 -43.23 9.52 -7.61
CA ARG A 69 -44.30 9.63 -6.61
C ARG A 69 -45.33 10.70 -6.99
N ASP A 70 -44.92 11.74 -7.71
CA ASP A 70 -45.83 12.78 -8.22
C ASP A 70 -46.67 12.28 -9.41
N GLU A 71 -46.12 11.40 -10.26
CA GLU A 71 -46.83 10.86 -11.44
C GLU A 71 -47.90 9.81 -11.07
N LEU A 72 -47.76 9.16 -9.90
CA LEU A 72 -48.69 8.14 -9.40
C LEU A 72 -49.94 8.71 -8.69
N LEU A 73 -49.99 10.01 -8.41
CA LEU A 73 -51.12 10.66 -7.73
C LEU A 73 -52.19 11.21 -8.70
N GLU A 74 -51.93 11.21 -10.02
CA GLU A 74 -52.83 11.78 -11.03
C GLU A 74 -53.87 10.80 -11.60
N SER A 75 -53.67 9.47 -11.46
CA SER A 75 -54.52 8.47 -12.15
C SER A 75 -55.68 7.87 -11.34
N GLY A 76 -55.97 8.39 -10.15
CA GLY A 76 -56.83 7.75 -9.14
C GLY A 76 -58.35 7.96 -9.25
N MET A 77 -58.99 7.89 -10.44
CA MET A 77 -60.44 8.18 -10.58
C MET A 77 -61.26 7.18 -11.44
N ALA A 78 -60.92 5.88 -11.47
CA ALA A 78 -61.73 4.88 -12.17
C ALA A 78 -61.92 3.60 -11.34
N ASP A 79 -62.86 3.68 -10.41
CA ASP A 79 -63.10 2.70 -9.34
C ASP A 79 -64.12 1.60 -9.75
N ALA A 80 -64.08 0.47 -9.06
CA ALA A 80 -64.96 -0.72 -9.13
C ALA A 80 -64.59 -1.89 -10.08
N MET A 81 -64.39 -1.74 -11.40
CA MET A 81 -63.90 -2.87 -12.23
C MET A 81 -62.36 -3.04 -12.12
N MET A 82 -61.68 -1.96 -11.71
CA MET A 82 -60.25 -1.90 -11.45
C MET A 82 -59.83 -2.79 -10.28
N VAL A 83 -60.66 -2.99 -9.25
CA VAL A 83 -60.26 -3.67 -8.00
C VAL A 83 -59.75 -5.10 -8.24
N SER A 84 -60.35 -5.88 -9.14
CA SER A 84 -59.87 -7.24 -9.44
C SER A 84 -58.65 -7.27 -10.37
N ALA A 85 -58.57 -6.36 -11.35
CA ALA A 85 -57.40 -6.21 -12.21
C ALA A 85 -56.19 -5.64 -11.45
N ASP A 86 -56.44 -4.72 -10.52
CA ASP A 86 -55.49 -4.12 -9.57
C ASP A 86 -54.97 -5.18 -8.59
N GLN A 87 -55.83 -6.06 -8.08
CA GLN A 87 -55.37 -7.15 -7.21
C GLN A 87 -54.44 -8.13 -7.94
N ARG A 88 -54.73 -8.46 -9.21
CA ARG A 88 -53.86 -9.28 -10.06
C ARG A 88 -52.58 -8.55 -10.47
N GLY A 89 -52.67 -7.26 -10.78
CA GLY A 89 -51.52 -6.39 -11.05
C GLY A 89 -50.61 -6.24 -9.83
N ARG A 90 -51.17 -6.11 -8.63
CA ARG A 90 -50.45 -6.07 -7.35
C ARG A 90 -49.74 -7.39 -7.05
N LEU A 91 -50.38 -8.52 -7.33
CA LEU A 91 -49.74 -9.84 -7.19
C LEU A 91 -48.61 -10.02 -8.20
N LEU A 92 -48.79 -9.65 -9.46
CA LEU A 92 -47.74 -9.68 -10.47
C LEU A 92 -46.57 -8.76 -10.11
N MET A 93 -46.85 -7.54 -9.66
CA MET A 93 -45.84 -6.58 -9.21
C MET A 93 -45.11 -7.09 -7.96
N SER A 94 -45.82 -7.75 -7.04
CA SER A 94 -45.21 -8.40 -5.87
C SER A 94 -44.30 -9.55 -6.29
N THR A 95 -44.75 -10.41 -7.22
CA THR A 95 -43.96 -11.51 -7.79
C THR A 95 -42.73 -10.99 -8.54
N GLU A 96 -42.86 -9.93 -9.33
CA GLU A 96 -41.75 -9.32 -10.06
C GLU A 96 -40.72 -8.73 -9.09
N ARG A 97 -41.19 -8.04 -8.04
CA ARG A 97 -40.32 -7.53 -6.96
C ARG A 97 -39.62 -8.64 -6.20
N LEU A 98 -40.30 -9.75 -5.94
CA LEU A 98 -39.70 -10.93 -5.32
C LEU A 98 -38.66 -11.57 -6.22
N ASN A 99 -38.96 -11.73 -7.51
CA ASN A 99 -38.04 -12.30 -8.48
C ASN A 99 -36.76 -11.44 -8.62
N HIS A 100 -36.94 -10.12 -8.75
CA HIS A 100 -35.82 -9.18 -8.77
C HIS A 100 -35.01 -9.20 -7.45
N SER A 101 -35.68 -9.36 -6.30
CA SER A 101 -34.98 -9.51 -5.02
C SER A 101 -34.19 -10.82 -4.95
N THR A 102 -34.74 -11.93 -5.44
CA THR A 102 -34.06 -13.22 -5.54
C THR A 102 -32.83 -13.13 -6.45
N ASP A 103 -32.95 -12.50 -7.61
CA ASP A 103 -31.83 -12.27 -8.53
C ASP A 103 -30.74 -11.42 -7.88
N ARG A 104 -31.12 -10.37 -7.15
CA ARG A 104 -30.18 -9.55 -6.39
C ARG A 104 -29.48 -10.31 -5.27
N ILE A 105 -30.19 -11.20 -4.58
CA ILE A 105 -29.59 -12.05 -3.54
C ILE A 105 -28.60 -13.04 -4.17
N LYS A 106 -28.96 -13.64 -5.32
CA LYS A 106 -28.08 -14.55 -6.06
C LYS A 106 -26.80 -13.84 -6.51
N GLU A 107 -26.92 -12.63 -7.04
CA GLU A 107 -25.79 -11.80 -7.45
C GLU A 107 -24.92 -11.36 -6.26
N SER A 108 -25.56 -10.98 -5.15
CA SER A 108 -24.87 -10.64 -3.89
C SER A 108 -24.07 -11.84 -3.37
N ARG A 109 -24.65 -13.04 -3.39
CA ARG A 109 -23.99 -14.28 -2.98
C ARG A 109 -22.79 -14.60 -3.89
N ARG A 110 -22.93 -14.42 -5.20
CA ARG A 110 -21.82 -14.58 -6.15
C ARG A 110 -20.69 -13.62 -5.84
N THR A 111 -20.99 -12.32 -5.71
CA THR A 111 -20.00 -11.29 -5.39
C THR A 111 -19.31 -11.57 -4.05
N MET A 112 -20.04 -12.08 -3.06
CA MET A 112 -19.50 -12.43 -1.75
C MET A 112 -18.50 -13.60 -1.84
N LEU A 113 -18.80 -14.63 -2.64
CA LEU A 113 -17.88 -15.74 -2.87
C LEU A 113 -16.61 -15.29 -3.59
N GLU A 114 -16.74 -14.44 -4.61
CA GLU A 114 -15.60 -13.84 -5.31
C GLU A 114 -14.76 -12.96 -4.34
N THR A 115 -15.41 -12.30 -3.38
CA THR A 115 -14.74 -11.50 -2.34
C THR A 115 -14.05 -12.37 -1.29
N GLU A 116 -14.62 -13.53 -0.94
CA GLU A 116 -14.00 -14.50 -0.05
C GLU A 116 -12.72 -15.07 -0.67
N GLU A 117 -12.75 -15.45 -1.94
CA GLU A 117 -11.58 -15.91 -2.69
C GLU A 117 -10.49 -14.84 -2.73
N LEU A 118 -10.85 -13.59 -3.01
CA LEU A 118 -9.92 -12.46 -2.95
C LEU A 118 -9.35 -12.26 -1.55
N GLY A 119 -10.17 -12.41 -0.50
CA GLY A 119 -9.76 -12.33 0.89
C GLY A 119 -8.73 -13.38 1.28
N VAL A 120 -8.91 -14.62 0.80
CA VAL A 120 -7.94 -15.71 0.98
C VAL A 120 -6.61 -15.39 0.31
N SER A 121 -6.63 -14.87 -0.93
CA SER A 121 -5.42 -14.45 -1.63
C SER A 121 -4.69 -13.31 -0.90
N ILE A 122 -5.41 -12.33 -0.37
CA ILE A 122 -4.82 -11.25 0.44
C ILE A 122 -4.16 -11.80 1.71
N LEU A 123 -4.79 -12.76 2.38
CA LEU A 123 -4.22 -13.38 3.58
C LEU A 123 -2.92 -14.13 3.26
N GLN A 124 -2.89 -14.84 2.13
CA GLN A 124 -1.70 -15.54 1.65
C GLN A 124 -0.57 -14.57 1.31
N ASP A 125 -0.87 -13.46 0.63
CA ASP A 125 0.10 -12.41 0.30
C ASP A 125 0.66 -11.73 1.56
N LEU A 126 -0.19 -11.44 2.54
CA LEU A 126 0.25 -10.89 3.84
C LEU A 126 1.17 -11.86 4.57
N HIS A 127 0.88 -13.16 4.51
CA HIS A 127 1.75 -14.19 5.10
C HIS A 127 3.12 -14.22 4.42
N GLN A 128 3.16 -14.19 3.09
CA GLN A 128 4.42 -14.11 2.33
C GLN A 128 5.19 -12.82 2.63
N GLN A 129 4.51 -11.67 2.70
CA GLN A 129 5.12 -10.40 3.07
C GLN A 129 5.72 -10.44 4.47
N ARG A 130 5.02 -11.04 5.46
CA ARG A 130 5.56 -11.24 6.81
C ARG A 130 6.84 -12.06 6.77
N GLN A 131 6.87 -13.15 6.01
CA GLN A 131 8.04 -14.02 5.90
C GLN A 131 9.23 -13.29 5.26
N SER A 132 8.99 -12.46 4.25
CA SER A 132 10.01 -11.63 3.61
C SER A 132 10.56 -10.55 4.56
N LEU A 133 9.70 -9.92 5.38
CA LEU A 133 10.11 -8.97 6.41
C LEU A 133 10.98 -9.64 7.48
N LEU A 134 10.60 -10.85 7.94
CA LEU A 134 11.42 -11.64 8.86
C LEU A 134 12.78 -12.01 8.26
N HIS A 135 12.84 -12.36 6.97
CA HIS A 135 14.10 -12.64 6.28
C HIS A 135 14.98 -11.40 6.14
N ALA A 136 14.39 -10.24 5.84
CA ALA A 136 15.10 -8.96 5.81
C ALA A 136 15.65 -8.61 7.21
N HIS A 137 14.89 -8.83 8.27
CA HIS A 137 15.33 -8.62 9.65
C HIS A 137 16.48 -9.54 10.06
N ASN A 138 16.44 -10.82 9.66
CA ASN A 138 17.55 -11.76 9.88
C ASN A 138 18.80 -11.39 9.06
N THR A 139 18.63 -10.93 7.82
CA THR A 139 19.74 -10.45 6.98
C THR A 139 20.40 -9.21 7.58
N LEU A 140 19.62 -8.32 8.20
CA LEU A 140 20.15 -7.13 8.88
C LEU A 140 21.03 -7.49 10.09
N HIS A 141 20.68 -8.54 10.85
CA HIS A 141 21.55 -9.08 11.92
C HIS A 141 22.80 -9.79 11.38
N GLY A 142 22.74 -10.40 10.19
CA GLY A 142 23.90 -11.04 9.55
C GLY A 142 24.99 -10.06 9.08
N VAL A 143 24.66 -8.78 8.90
CA VAL A 143 25.65 -7.75 8.53
C VAL A 143 26.52 -7.34 9.73
N ASP A 144 25.99 -7.44 10.97
CA ASP A 144 26.75 -7.08 12.18
C ASP A 144 27.87 -8.11 12.53
N ASP A 145 27.66 -9.38 12.18
CA ASP A 145 28.66 -10.43 12.41
C ASP A 145 29.84 -10.34 11.41
N ASN A 146 29.56 -9.90 10.17
CA ASN A 146 30.58 -9.72 9.14
C ASN A 146 31.40 -8.43 9.34
N ILE A 147 30.82 -7.36 9.89
CA ILE A 147 31.56 -6.15 10.25
C ILE A 147 32.44 -6.37 11.48
N SER A 148 31.99 -7.18 12.45
CA SER A 148 32.78 -7.58 13.61
C SER A 148 34.02 -8.40 13.22
N LYS A 149 33.88 -9.35 12.29
CA LYS A 149 35.01 -10.12 11.74
C LYS A 149 36.01 -9.24 10.98
N SER A 150 35.50 -8.29 10.19
CA SER A 150 36.34 -7.35 9.43
C SER A 150 37.14 -6.40 10.33
N LYS A 151 36.51 -5.87 11.39
CA LYS A 151 37.20 -5.04 12.41
C LYS A 151 38.28 -5.81 13.16
N LYS A 152 38.06 -7.10 13.46
CA LYS A 152 39.06 -7.96 14.12
C LYS A 152 40.32 -8.15 13.26
N ILE A 153 40.14 -8.37 11.95
CA ILE A 153 41.26 -8.53 11.00
C ILE A 153 42.03 -7.21 10.84
N LEU A 154 41.34 -6.08 10.67
CA LEU A 154 41.96 -4.75 10.58
C LEU A 154 42.76 -4.39 11.84
N THR A 155 42.23 -4.70 13.02
CA THR A 155 42.91 -4.45 14.31
C THR A 155 44.17 -5.32 14.44
N ALA A 156 44.11 -6.58 14.00
CA ALA A 156 45.27 -7.47 13.99
C ALA A 156 46.37 -7.01 13.03
N MET A 157 46.01 -6.50 11.83
CA MET A 157 46.97 -5.89 10.89
C MET A 157 47.58 -4.60 11.44
N SER A 158 46.75 -3.70 12.01
CA SER A 158 47.21 -2.45 12.61
C SER A 158 48.23 -2.67 13.72
N ARG A 159 47.99 -3.67 14.59
CA ARG A 159 48.89 -3.97 15.72
C ARG A 159 50.23 -4.56 15.26
N ARG A 160 50.26 -5.35 14.19
CA ARG A 160 51.51 -5.84 13.57
C ARG A 160 52.32 -4.68 12.99
N MET A 161 51.65 -3.79 12.26
CA MET A 161 52.29 -2.64 11.61
C MET A 161 52.91 -1.65 12.61
N SER A 162 52.28 -1.41 13.77
CA SER A 162 52.89 -0.59 14.82
C SER A 162 54.16 -1.22 15.39
N ARG A 163 54.18 -2.54 15.59
CA ARG A 163 55.35 -3.24 16.14
C ARG A 163 56.54 -3.18 15.20
N ASP A 164 56.30 -3.38 13.90
CA ASP A 164 57.34 -3.30 12.87
C ASP A 164 57.94 -1.88 12.78
N LYS A 165 57.11 -0.83 12.92
CA LYS A 165 57.57 0.56 12.99
C LYS A 165 58.48 0.82 14.21
N TRP A 166 58.15 0.28 15.38
CA TRP A 166 58.98 0.42 16.60
C TRP A 166 60.33 -0.29 16.47
N ILE A 167 60.36 -1.50 15.89
CA ILE A 167 61.60 -2.27 15.67
C ILE A 167 62.52 -1.49 14.72
N MET A 168 62.00 -1.01 13.60
CA MET A 168 62.77 -0.21 12.64
C MET A 168 63.33 1.07 13.26
N GLY A 169 62.54 1.78 14.06
CA GLY A 169 62.99 2.99 14.76
C GLY A 169 64.13 2.72 15.75
N SER A 170 64.06 1.61 16.49
CA SER A 170 65.10 1.21 17.45
C SER A 170 66.44 0.93 16.75
N ILE A 171 66.42 0.20 15.63
CA ILE A 171 67.64 -0.11 14.85
C ILE A 171 68.31 1.17 14.34
N ILE A 172 67.53 2.11 13.80
CA ILE A 172 68.05 3.41 13.32
C ILE A 172 68.68 4.20 14.48
N SER A 173 68.01 4.24 15.64
CA SER A 173 68.51 4.94 16.83
C SER A 173 69.87 4.39 17.29
N VAL A 174 70.02 3.05 17.36
CA VAL A 174 71.27 2.39 17.75
C VAL A 174 72.39 2.69 16.75
N LEU A 175 72.10 2.65 15.44
CA LEU A 175 73.09 2.97 14.40
C LEU A 175 73.59 4.42 14.52
N VAL A 176 72.69 5.38 14.72
CA VAL A 176 73.05 6.78 14.92
C VAL A 176 73.90 6.94 16.17
N PHE A 177 73.52 6.30 17.27
CA PHE A 177 74.29 6.36 18.51
C PHE A 177 75.70 5.77 18.37
N ALA A 178 75.85 4.65 17.65
CA ALA A 178 77.15 4.06 17.35
C ALA A 178 78.04 5.01 16.53
N ILE A 179 77.48 5.67 15.51
CA ILE A 179 78.21 6.66 14.70
C ILE A 179 78.65 7.85 15.57
N LEU A 180 77.76 8.37 16.42
CA LEU A 180 78.08 9.46 17.34
C LEU A 180 79.19 9.08 18.32
N LEU A 181 79.16 7.87 18.87
CA LEU A 181 80.24 7.37 19.74
C LEU A 181 81.58 7.29 19.01
N ILE A 182 81.61 6.75 17.79
CA ILE A 182 82.85 6.67 16.99
C ILE A 182 83.39 8.08 16.71
N LEU A 183 82.53 9.02 16.32
CA LEU A 183 82.93 10.41 16.09
C LEU A 183 83.46 11.06 17.38
N TYR A 184 82.78 10.85 18.51
CA TYR A 184 83.23 11.38 19.80
C TYR A 184 84.61 10.84 20.19
N PHE A 185 84.83 9.53 20.07
CA PHE A 185 86.13 8.92 20.37
C PHE A 185 87.22 9.36 19.40
N LYS A 186 86.91 9.54 18.11
CA LYS A 186 87.85 10.04 17.10
C LYS A 186 88.19 11.52 17.29
N LEU A 187 87.25 12.33 17.76
CA LEU A 187 87.46 13.76 17.95
C LEU A 187 88.15 14.08 19.29
N THR A 188 87.92 13.24 20.30
CA THR A 188 88.52 13.37 21.64
C THR A 188 89.90 12.71 21.74
N ARG A 189 90.23 11.75 20.87
CA ARG A 189 91.55 11.08 20.79
C ARG A 189 92.38 11.66 19.66
#